data_AF-A0A2M8HPW2-F1
#
_entry.id   AF-A0A2M8HPW2-F1
#
_cell.length_a   1.000
_cell.length_b   1.000
_cell.length_c   1.000
_cell.angle_alpha   90.00
_cell.angle_beta   90.00
_cell.angle_gamma   90.00
#
_symmetry.space_group_name_H-M   'P 1'
#
loop_
_entity.id
_entity.type
_entity.pdbx_description
1 polymer ?
#
loop_
_entity_poly.entity_id
_entity_poly.type
_entity_poly.pdbx_seq_one_letter_code
_entity_poly.pdbx_strand_id
1 'polypeptide(L)'
;MHFRIFLISLVLGTTGVFSQELVDIDPTYGGLKPLPELSQGQVKAMEGLKLDVKGLHEEIQKRLNFLAQEKKFNDGKYIQSSIAREQFQYPTKKRSIVNHQFTLNVTGGDRSQSLKDIEIWTRKSSTTKHVEYIDTKIMRVNKPVADDDWKSMKISIKKITSSGTTSEEFAITEIYEPDQRVLIATMYRNKLREIISSIDRYINAKGRGLTDDIRFINNEMNTSGQYQELE
;
A
#
# COMPACT_ATOMS: atom_id res chain seq x y z
N MET A 1 23.08 28.55 -13.42
CA MET A 1 21.79 28.32 -12.73
C MET A 1 21.16 27.06 -13.33
N HIS A 2 21.37 25.90 -12.72
CA HIS A 2 20.95 24.60 -13.26
C HIS A 2 20.04 23.90 -12.26
N PHE A 3 18.75 23.79 -12.61
CA PHE A 3 17.77 22.98 -11.92
C PHE A 3 18.11 21.50 -12.16
N ARG A 4 18.44 20.77 -11.09
CA ARG A 4 18.51 19.30 -11.12
C ARG A 4 17.21 18.74 -10.54
N ILE A 5 16.41 18.14 -11.40
CA ILE A 5 15.22 17.37 -11.04
C ILE A 5 15.71 16.05 -10.44
N PHE A 6 15.52 15.87 -9.12
CA PHE A 6 15.73 14.58 -8.46
C PHE A 6 14.52 13.69 -8.71
N LEU A 7 14.64 12.78 -9.68
CA LEU A 7 13.66 11.72 -9.91
C LEU A 7 13.97 10.56 -8.95
N ILE A 8 13.44 10.62 -7.72
CA ILE A 8 13.57 9.53 -6.74
C ILE A 8 12.59 8.41 -7.13
N SER A 9 13.07 7.47 -7.95
CA SER A 9 12.42 6.17 -8.14
C SER A 9 12.96 5.20 -7.10
N LEU A 10 12.29 5.11 -5.95
CA LEU A 10 12.62 4.09 -4.95
C LEU A 10 12.10 2.71 -5.44
N VAL A 11 13.01 1.94 -6.03
CA VAL A 11 12.83 0.53 -6.35
C VAL A 11 12.86 -0.26 -5.03
N LEU A 12 11.68 -0.56 -4.47
CA LEU A 12 11.57 -1.54 -3.37
C LEU A 12 11.45 -2.95 -3.96
N GLY A 13 12.58 -3.49 -4.38
CA GLY A 13 12.76 -4.94 -4.53
C GLY A 13 12.96 -5.57 -3.15
N THR A 14 11.90 -6.10 -2.54
CA THR A 14 12.00 -6.86 -1.29
C THR A 14 12.08 -8.37 -1.59
N THR A 15 13.30 -8.85 -1.85
CA THR A 15 13.62 -10.28 -2.01
C THR A 15 13.80 -11.03 -0.67
N GLY A 16 13.26 -10.54 0.45
CA GLY A 16 13.71 -10.99 1.78
C GLY A 16 12.70 -11.59 2.76
N VAL A 17 11.39 -11.54 2.52
CA VAL A 17 10.40 -12.01 3.53
C VAL A 17 9.65 -13.25 3.06
N PHE A 18 10.35 -14.36 2.85
CA PHE A 18 9.69 -15.55 2.33
C PHE A 18 10.15 -16.83 3.05
N SER A 19 9.53 -17.05 4.21
CA SER A 19 9.27 -18.38 4.82
C SER A 19 10.45 -19.12 5.46
N GLN A 20 11.00 -18.55 6.53
CA GLN A 20 11.33 -19.38 7.70
C GLN A 20 10.19 -19.17 8.71
N GLU A 21 9.72 -20.25 9.31
CA GLU A 21 8.52 -20.36 10.15
C GLU A 21 8.19 -19.09 10.94
N LEU A 22 7.00 -18.52 10.71
CA LEU A 22 6.50 -17.41 11.52
C LEU A 22 6.15 -17.86 12.95
N VAL A 23 6.10 -19.17 13.19
CA VAL A 23 5.78 -19.83 14.45
C VAL A 23 6.72 -21.03 14.61
N ASP A 24 7.66 -20.94 15.55
CA ASP A 24 8.59 -22.02 15.90
C ASP A 24 7.92 -22.92 16.97
N ILE A 25 7.55 -24.15 16.61
CA ILE A 25 6.95 -25.13 17.55
C ILE A 25 8.09 -26.01 18.08
N ASP A 26 8.52 -25.75 19.32
CA ASP A 26 9.60 -26.52 19.96
C ASP A 26 9.03 -27.69 20.79
N PRO A 27 9.30 -28.96 20.41
CA PRO A 27 8.80 -30.13 21.12
C PRO A 27 9.38 -30.30 22.54
N THR A 28 10.43 -29.54 22.90
CA THR A 28 11.07 -29.60 24.23
C THR A 28 10.24 -28.91 25.32
N TYR A 29 9.37 -27.97 24.94
CA TYR A 29 8.54 -27.19 25.88
C TYR A 29 7.11 -27.73 26.08
N GLY A 30 6.74 -28.82 25.40
CA GLY A 30 5.37 -29.35 25.46
C GLY A 30 4.30 -28.35 25.00
N GLY A 31 4.68 -27.33 24.21
CA GLY A 31 3.81 -26.20 23.81
C GLY A 31 4.54 -25.17 22.93
N LEU A 32 3.87 -24.06 22.60
CA LEU A 32 4.42 -22.95 21.81
C LEU A 32 5.64 -22.34 22.54
N LYS A 33 6.75 -22.17 21.83
CA LYS A 33 7.94 -21.48 22.35
C LYS A 33 7.56 -20.04 22.74
N PRO A 34 7.96 -19.53 23.92
CA PRO A 34 7.66 -18.15 24.29
C PRO A 34 8.25 -17.21 23.25
N LEU A 35 7.45 -16.22 22.84
CA LEU A 35 7.88 -15.25 21.84
C LEU A 35 9.06 -14.44 22.38
N PRO A 36 10.16 -14.30 21.62
CA PRO A 36 11.28 -13.45 22.00
C PRO A 36 10.81 -12.02 22.26
N GLU A 37 11.30 -11.44 23.34
CA GLU A 37 11.05 -10.05 23.69
C GLU A 37 11.77 -9.10 22.70
N LEU A 38 11.20 -7.91 22.51
CA LEU A 38 11.86 -6.86 21.74
C LEU A 38 13.00 -6.26 22.57
N SER A 39 14.16 -6.08 21.97
CA SER A 39 15.22 -5.25 22.55
C SER A 39 14.73 -3.81 22.77
N GLN A 40 15.35 -3.07 23.68
CA GLN A 40 14.99 -1.67 23.95
C GLN A 40 15.02 -0.79 22.69
N GLY A 41 15.97 -1.03 21.78
CA GLY A 41 16.03 -0.33 20.50
C GLY A 41 14.83 -0.64 19.60
N GLN A 42 14.41 -1.90 19.54
CA GLN A 42 13.24 -2.32 18.78
C GLN A 42 11.93 -1.81 19.40
N VAL A 43 11.81 -1.75 20.73
CA VAL A 43 10.66 -1.13 21.42
C VAL A 43 10.51 0.33 21.01
N LYS A 44 11.59 1.12 21.12
CA LYS A 44 11.60 2.52 20.70
C LYS A 44 11.26 2.69 19.22
N ALA A 45 11.77 1.81 18.36
CA ALA A 45 11.45 1.83 16.94
C ALA A 45 9.96 1.58 16.69
N MET A 46 9.36 0.59 17.36
CA MET A 46 7.93 0.27 17.24
C MET A 46 7.04 1.40 17.76
N GLU A 47 7.44 2.08 18.84
CA GLU A 47 6.74 3.28 19.35
C GLU A 47 6.81 4.45 18.37
N GLY A 48 7.99 4.73 17.82
CA GLY A 48 8.15 5.77 16.79
C GLY A 48 7.32 5.47 15.54
N LEU A 49 7.32 4.21 15.09
CA LEU A 49 6.49 3.76 13.97
C LEU A 49 4.99 3.92 14.24
N LYS A 50 4.54 3.75 15.49
CA LYS A 50 3.13 3.91 15.87
C LYS A 50 2.69 5.36 15.71
N LEU A 51 3.51 6.30 16.16
CA LEU A 51 3.26 7.74 15.98
C LEU A 51 3.24 8.14 14.50
N ASP A 52 4.22 7.66 13.72
CA ASP A 52 4.28 7.87 12.28
C ASP A 52 3.01 7.36 11.58
N VAL A 53 2.60 6.12 11.88
CA VAL A 53 1.41 5.50 11.27
C VAL A 53 0.16 6.29 11.59
N LYS A 54 -0.01 6.72 12.84
CA LYS A 54 -1.15 7.55 13.26
C LYS A 54 -1.22 8.86 12.48
N GLY A 55 -0.11 9.60 12.41
CA GLY A 55 -0.06 10.84 11.63
C GLY A 55 -0.35 10.61 10.14
N LEU A 56 0.13 9.50 9.57
CA LEU A 56 -0.15 9.13 8.19
C LEU A 56 -1.63 8.75 7.96
N HIS A 57 -2.29 8.10 8.92
CA HIS A 57 -3.74 7.85 8.87
C HIS A 57 -4.53 9.15 8.87
N GLU A 58 -4.17 10.11 9.72
CA GLU A 58 -4.78 11.45 9.74
C GLU A 58 -4.57 12.20 8.41
N GLU A 59 -3.40 12.10 7.81
CA GLU A 59 -3.12 12.68 6.49
C GLU A 59 -3.95 12.04 5.37
N ILE A 60 -4.14 10.72 5.40
CA ILE A 60 -5.04 10.04 4.45
C ILE A 60 -6.49 10.48 4.68
N GLN A 61 -6.92 10.57 5.95
CA GLN A 61 -8.26 11.03 6.34
C GLN A 61 -8.57 12.42 5.75
N LYS A 62 -7.63 13.37 5.81
CA LYS A 62 -7.78 14.72 5.21
C LYS A 62 -8.07 14.70 3.70
N ARG A 63 -7.59 13.67 2.99
CA ARG A 63 -7.72 13.53 1.54
C ARG A 63 -8.98 12.79 1.11
N LEU A 64 -9.68 12.10 2.03
CA LEU A 64 -10.89 11.35 1.70
C LEU A 64 -12.02 12.24 1.16
N ASN A 65 -12.15 13.47 1.66
CA ASN A 65 -13.17 14.40 1.20
C ASN A 65 -13.05 14.70 -0.29
N PHE A 66 -11.82 14.89 -0.78
CA PHE A 66 -11.57 15.09 -2.21
C PHE A 66 -11.96 13.84 -3.02
N LEU A 67 -11.55 12.65 -2.56
CA LEU A 67 -11.90 11.39 -3.22
C LEU A 67 -13.42 11.15 -3.25
N ALA A 68 -14.15 11.61 -2.22
CA ALA A 68 -15.60 11.51 -2.13
C ALA A 68 -16.29 12.44 -3.13
N GLN A 69 -15.84 13.71 -3.23
CA GLN A 69 -16.31 14.67 -4.22
C GLN A 69 -16.11 14.13 -5.65
N GLU A 70 -14.99 13.48 -5.90
CA GLU A 70 -14.65 12.85 -7.17
C GLU A 70 -15.35 11.49 -7.41
N LYS A 71 -16.26 11.08 -6.51
CA LYS A 71 -17.02 9.81 -6.56
C LYS A 71 -16.12 8.60 -6.77
N LYS A 72 -14.96 8.56 -6.11
CA LYS A 72 -13.97 7.47 -6.25
C LYS A 72 -14.22 6.27 -5.36
N PHE A 73 -15.19 6.36 -4.45
CA PHE A 73 -15.58 5.23 -3.62
C PHE A 73 -16.61 4.38 -4.34
N ASN A 74 -16.39 3.07 -4.37
CA ASN A 74 -17.37 2.08 -4.76
C ASN A 74 -17.61 1.17 -3.56
N ASP A 75 -18.86 1.06 -3.10
CA ASP A 75 -19.21 0.25 -1.91
C ASP A 75 -18.33 0.56 -0.68
N GLY A 76 -18.13 1.86 -0.39
CA GLY A 76 -17.29 2.31 0.72
C GLY A 76 -15.79 2.00 0.56
N LYS A 77 -15.32 1.71 -0.66
CA LYS A 77 -13.93 1.33 -0.93
C LYS A 77 -13.31 2.23 -1.99
N TYR A 78 -12.12 2.73 -1.69
CA TYR A 78 -11.22 3.29 -2.70
C TYR A 78 -10.09 2.30 -2.95
N ILE A 79 -9.98 1.82 -4.19
CA ILE A 79 -9.02 0.79 -4.58
C ILE A 79 -8.08 1.38 -5.61
N GLN A 80 -6.77 1.13 -5.42
CA GLN A 80 -5.77 1.44 -6.43
C GLN A 80 -4.77 0.31 -6.55
N SER A 81 -4.52 -0.11 -7.79
CA SER A 81 -3.58 -1.17 -8.13
C SER A 81 -2.38 -0.57 -8.87
N SER A 82 -1.18 -1.06 -8.56
CA SER A 82 0.03 -0.74 -9.32
C SER A 82 0.06 -1.56 -10.61
N ILE A 83 0.76 -1.03 -11.61
CA ILE A 83 1.11 -1.82 -12.80
C ILE A 83 1.97 -3.02 -12.37
N ALA A 84 1.65 -4.18 -12.94
CA ALA A 84 2.39 -5.42 -12.76
C ALA A 84 3.85 -5.26 -13.19
N ARG A 85 4.80 -5.67 -12.34
CA ARG A 85 6.23 -5.62 -12.68
C ARG A 85 6.82 -7.01 -12.73
N GLU A 86 7.55 -7.29 -13.80
CA GLU A 86 8.39 -8.49 -13.88
C GLU A 86 9.64 -8.31 -13.01
N GLN A 87 9.94 -9.34 -12.23
CA GLN A 87 11.16 -9.46 -11.44
C GLN A 87 11.90 -10.72 -11.85
N PHE A 88 13.22 -10.57 -12.02
CA PHE A 88 14.14 -11.65 -12.31
C PHE A 88 14.96 -11.96 -11.07
N GLN A 89 14.94 -13.22 -10.63
CA GLN A 89 15.84 -13.69 -9.59
C GLN A 89 17.08 -14.31 -10.24
N TYR A 90 18.24 -13.69 -10.02
CA TYR A 90 19.53 -14.23 -10.44
C TYR A 90 20.18 -15.03 -9.31
N PRO A 91 20.95 -16.10 -9.62
CA PRO A 91 21.28 -16.62 -10.95
C PRO A 91 20.21 -17.56 -11.56
N THR A 92 19.17 -17.91 -10.80
CA THR A 92 18.20 -18.96 -11.17
C THR A 92 17.30 -18.62 -12.35
N LYS A 93 17.33 -17.37 -12.85
CA LYS A 93 16.50 -16.81 -13.93
C LYS A 93 14.99 -17.06 -13.70
N LYS A 94 14.57 -17.28 -12.46
CA LYS A 94 13.15 -17.39 -12.12
C LYS A 94 12.48 -16.05 -12.36
N ARG A 95 11.39 -16.07 -13.12
CA ARG A 95 10.57 -14.90 -13.40
C ARG A 95 9.41 -14.86 -12.43
N SER A 96 9.08 -13.68 -11.97
CA SER A 96 7.87 -13.47 -11.19
C SER A 96 7.22 -12.15 -11.54
N ILE A 97 5.89 -12.13 -11.52
CA ILE A 97 5.11 -10.92 -11.68
C ILE A 97 4.67 -10.48 -10.29
N VAL A 98 5.00 -9.24 -9.95
CA VAL A 98 4.64 -8.61 -8.68
C VAL A 98 3.62 -7.51 -8.93
N ASN A 99 2.49 -7.63 -8.23
CA ASN A 99 1.41 -6.67 -8.22
C ASN A 99 1.21 -6.15 -6.80
N HIS A 100 1.00 -4.85 -6.66
CA HIS A 100 0.59 -4.24 -5.41
C HIS A 100 -0.80 -3.62 -5.59
N GLN A 101 -1.58 -3.66 -4.52
CA GLN A 101 -2.86 -2.99 -4.44
C GLN A 101 -3.04 -2.46 -3.03
N PHE A 102 -3.73 -1.35 -2.89
CA PHE A 102 -4.28 -0.95 -1.60
C PHE A 102 -5.76 -0.66 -1.72
N THR A 103 -6.45 -0.85 -0.61
CA THR A 103 -7.85 -0.52 -0.40
C THR A 103 -7.95 0.37 0.82
N LEU A 104 -8.59 1.53 0.66
CA LEU A 104 -9.05 2.34 1.79
C LEU A 104 -10.52 2.01 2.03
N ASN A 105 -10.81 1.39 3.16
CA ASN A 105 -12.17 1.11 3.58
C ASN A 105 -12.66 2.32 4.39
N VAL A 106 -13.78 2.90 3.96
CA VAL A 106 -14.37 4.08 4.58
C VAL A 106 -15.78 3.78 5.07
N THR A 107 -16.22 4.56 6.04
CA THR A 107 -17.58 4.57 6.57
C THR A 107 -18.13 5.99 6.53
N GLY A 108 -19.45 6.12 6.47
CA GLY A 108 -20.11 7.42 6.35
C GLY A 108 -20.77 7.61 4.99
N GLY A 109 -21.26 8.82 4.74
CA GLY A 109 -22.01 9.18 3.53
C GLY A 109 -21.21 10.06 2.58
N ASP A 110 -21.84 10.46 1.47
CA ASP A 110 -21.21 11.21 0.35
C ASP A 110 -20.47 12.49 0.75
N ARG A 111 -20.78 13.07 1.91
CA ARG A 111 -20.21 14.35 2.40
C ARG A 111 -19.21 14.21 3.54
N SER A 112 -19.11 13.04 4.17
CA SER A 112 -18.20 12.81 5.29
C SER A 112 -17.80 11.34 5.31
N GLN A 113 -16.63 11.06 4.75
CA GLN A 113 -16.03 9.72 4.74
C GLN A 113 -15.00 9.62 5.87
N SER A 114 -15.11 8.61 6.71
CA SER A 114 -14.18 8.31 7.79
C SER A 114 -13.43 7.02 7.48
N LEU A 115 -12.11 7.07 7.55
CA LEU A 115 -11.23 5.95 7.30
C LEU A 115 -11.43 4.90 8.40
N LYS A 116 -11.87 3.72 8.02
CA LYS A 116 -12.12 2.59 8.93
C LYS A 116 -10.87 1.74 9.08
N ASP A 117 -10.34 1.29 7.94
CA ASP A 117 -9.17 0.44 7.88
C ASP A 117 -8.47 0.58 6.52
N ILE A 118 -7.21 0.16 6.49
CA ILE A 118 -6.39 0.16 5.28
C ILE A 118 -5.90 -1.27 5.05
N GLU A 119 -6.16 -1.75 3.84
CA GLU A 119 -5.76 -3.07 3.39
C GLU A 119 -4.71 -2.95 2.28
N ILE A 120 -3.53 -3.53 2.47
CA ILE A 120 -2.45 -3.53 1.49
C ILE A 120 -2.20 -4.95 1.03
N TRP A 121 -2.24 -5.17 -0.28
CA TRP A 121 -1.98 -6.45 -0.91
C TRP A 121 -0.69 -6.41 -1.70
N THR A 122 0.07 -7.49 -1.59
CA THR A 122 1.16 -7.80 -2.49
C THR A 122 0.95 -9.21 -3.02
N ARG A 123 0.79 -9.33 -4.34
CA ARG A 123 0.69 -10.61 -5.05
C ARG A 123 1.98 -10.83 -5.82
N LYS A 124 2.66 -11.93 -5.54
CA LYS A 124 3.82 -12.40 -6.32
C LYS A 124 3.44 -13.72 -6.97
N SER A 125 3.46 -13.76 -8.29
CA SER A 125 3.15 -14.96 -9.07
C SER A 125 4.41 -15.41 -9.78
N SER A 126 4.86 -16.64 -9.53
CA SER A 126 5.97 -17.25 -10.25
C SER A 126 5.51 -17.64 -11.65
N THR A 127 6.33 -17.34 -12.66
CA THR A 127 6.03 -17.64 -14.06
C THR A 127 7.12 -18.53 -14.65
N THR A 128 6.71 -19.52 -15.47
CA THR A 128 7.66 -20.22 -16.35
C THR A 128 7.99 -19.36 -17.56
N LYS A 129 8.92 -19.82 -18.42
CA LYS A 129 9.23 -19.20 -19.71
C LYS A 129 8.00 -18.99 -20.62
N HIS A 130 6.83 -19.56 -20.32
CA HIS A 130 5.61 -19.51 -21.14
C HIS A 130 4.38 -18.92 -20.41
N VAL A 131 4.59 -18.03 -19.43
CA VAL A 131 3.54 -17.18 -18.79
C VAL A 131 2.51 -17.94 -17.94
N GLU A 132 2.57 -19.27 -17.86
CA GLU A 132 1.74 -20.03 -16.92
C GLU A 132 2.12 -19.72 -15.47
N TYR A 133 1.12 -19.31 -14.67
CA TYR A 133 1.28 -19.06 -13.24
C TYR A 133 1.40 -20.38 -12.50
N ILE A 134 2.61 -20.68 -12.01
CA ILE A 134 2.88 -21.94 -11.30
C ILE A 134 2.37 -21.85 -9.85
N ASP A 135 2.83 -20.80 -9.17
CA ASP A 135 2.56 -20.54 -7.76
C ASP A 135 2.26 -19.06 -7.57
N THR A 136 1.21 -18.76 -6.81
CA THR A 136 0.86 -17.39 -6.41
C THR A 136 0.93 -17.27 -4.91
N LYS A 137 1.71 -16.31 -4.41
CA LYS A 137 1.69 -15.90 -3.01
C LYS A 137 1.08 -14.51 -2.88
N ILE A 138 0.12 -14.39 -1.99
CA ILE A 138 -0.57 -13.14 -1.65
C ILE A 138 -0.27 -12.85 -0.20
N MET A 139 0.24 -11.66 0.07
CA MET A 139 0.36 -11.10 1.41
C MET A 139 -0.62 -9.93 1.52
N ARG A 140 -1.47 -9.98 2.53
CA ARG A 140 -2.40 -8.92 2.88
C ARG A 140 -2.05 -8.40 4.27
N VAL A 141 -1.87 -7.10 4.39
CA VAL A 141 -1.73 -6.41 5.67
C VAL A 141 -2.97 -5.56 5.88
N ASN A 142 -3.70 -5.81 6.96
CA ASN A 142 -4.86 -5.03 7.36
C ASN A 142 -4.59 -4.40 8.73
N LYS A 143 -4.85 -3.10 8.86
CA LYS A 143 -4.87 -2.42 10.16
C LYS A 143 -6.08 -1.49 10.26
N PRO A 144 -6.95 -1.69 11.26
CA PRO A 144 -7.97 -0.71 11.65
C PRO A 144 -7.33 0.61 12.08
N VAL A 145 -7.96 1.73 11.71
CA VAL A 145 -7.47 3.08 12.05
C VAL A 145 -7.79 3.45 13.49
N ALA A 146 -8.92 2.98 14.03
CA ALA A 146 -9.34 3.29 15.39
C ALA A 146 -8.45 2.66 16.47
N ASP A 147 -7.62 1.68 16.10
CA ASP A 147 -6.77 0.94 17.01
C ASP A 147 -5.30 1.27 16.74
N ASP A 148 -4.68 2.00 17.64
CA ASP A 148 -3.27 2.41 17.52
C ASP A 148 -2.28 1.27 17.87
N ASP A 149 -2.73 0.11 18.39
CA ASP A 149 -1.87 -1.00 18.80
C ASP A 149 -1.37 -1.83 17.59
N TRP A 150 -0.16 -2.38 17.68
CA TRP A 150 0.36 -3.31 16.69
C TRP A 150 -0.37 -4.67 16.72
N LYS A 151 -1.01 -5.03 17.83
CA LYS A 151 -1.85 -6.24 17.94
C LYS A 151 -3.02 -6.26 16.96
N SER A 152 -3.56 -5.09 16.61
CA SER A 152 -4.66 -4.99 15.64
C SER A 152 -4.21 -5.10 14.18
N MET A 153 -2.90 -5.02 13.92
CA MET A 153 -2.37 -5.25 12.58
C MET A 153 -2.30 -6.74 12.30
N LYS A 154 -3.09 -7.18 11.32
CA LYS A 154 -3.19 -8.56 10.86
C LYS A 154 -2.47 -8.73 9.53
N ILE A 155 -1.73 -9.83 9.43
CA ILE A 155 -1.06 -10.25 8.20
C ILE A 155 -1.66 -11.58 7.78
N SER A 156 -2.26 -11.60 6.59
CA SER A 156 -2.72 -12.83 5.96
C SER A 156 -1.79 -13.22 4.83
N ILE A 157 -1.36 -14.48 4.83
CA ILE A 157 -0.54 -15.07 3.78
C ILE A 157 -1.35 -16.19 3.13
N LYS A 158 -1.68 -16.00 1.85
CA LYS A 158 -2.32 -17.01 1.02
C LYS A 158 -1.35 -17.54 -0.02
N LYS A 159 -1.14 -18.85 -0.06
CA LYS A 159 -0.36 -19.55 -1.07
C LYS A 159 -1.31 -20.36 -1.95
N ILE A 160 -1.22 -20.19 -3.25
CA ILE A 160 -2.00 -20.90 -4.26
C ILE A 160 -0.99 -21.63 -5.13
N THR A 161 -1.06 -22.96 -5.13
CA THR A 161 -0.21 -23.85 -5.91
C THR A 161 -1.10 -24.82 -6.69
N SER A 162 -0.50 -25.64 -7.57
CA SER A 162 -1.23 -26.71 -8.27
C SER A 162 -1.83 -27.76 -7.31
N SER A 163 -1.26 -27.92 -6.12
CA SER A 163 -1.70 -28.87 -5.10
C SER A 163 -2.79 -28.34 -4.18
N GLY A 164 -3.19 -27.06 -4.31
CA GLY A 164 -4.26 -26.46 -3.52
C GLY A 164 -3.96 -25.05 -3.04
N THR A 165 -4.76 -24.59 -2.08
CA THR A 165 -4.65 -23.26 -1.49
C THR A 165 -4.48 -23.39 0.02
N THR A 166 -3.46 -22.73 0.56
CA THR A 166 -3.29 -22.56 2.01
C THR A 166 -3.39 -21.08 2.37
N SER A 167 -3.96 -20.79 3.53
CA SER A 167 -4.11 -19.43 4.04
C SER A 167 -3.87 -19.42 5.54
N GLU A 168 -3.01 -18.51 5.96
CA GLU A 168 -2.69 -18.30 7.38
C GLU A 168 -2.90 -16.81 7.69
N GLU A 169 -3.31 -16.50 8.91
CA GLU A 169 -3.47 -15.14 9.42
C GLU A 169 -2.80 -15.04 10.78
N PHE A 170 -2.00 -13.99 10.98
CA PHE A 170 -1.25 -13.75 12.20
C PHE A 170 -1.36 -12.27 12.59
N ALA A 171 -1.41 -11.97 13.89
CA ALA A 171 -1.10 -10.62 14.36
C ALA A 171 0.40 -10.37 14.25
N ILE A 172 0.82 -9.10 14.05
CA ILE A 172 2.26 -8.77 14.05
C ILE A 172 2.95 -9.22 15.33
N THR A 173 2.26 -9.10 16.46
CA THR A 173 2.81 -9.45 17.76
C THR A 173 3.03 -10.95 17.95
N GLU A 174 2.43 -11.79 17.10
CA GLU A 174 2.54 -13.25 17.14
C GLU A 174 3.70 -13.78 16.29
N ILE A 175 4.32 -12.94 15.46
CA ILE A 175 5.47 -13.34 14.64
C ILE A 175 6.64 -13.65 15.55
N TYR A 176 7.24 -14.82 15.43
CA TYR A 176 8.32 -15.23 16.32
C TYR A 176 9.52 -14.26 16.30
N GLU A 177 10.03 -13.93 15.12
CA GLU A 177 11.23 -13.09 14.97
C GLU A 177 10.99 -11.60 15.24
N PRO A 178 11.62 -10.99 16.26
CA PRO A 178 11.43 -9.57 16.60
C PRO A 178 11.76 -8.61 15.45
N ASP A 179 12.82 -8.89 14.69
CA ASP A 179 13.22 -8.05 13.55
C ASP A 179 12.18 -8.07 12.43
N GLN A 180 11.50 -9.20 12.22
CA GLN A 180 10.42 -9.29 11.24
C GLN A 180 9.21 -8.44 11.66
N ARG A 181 8.91 -8.36 12.97
CA ARG A 181 7.84 -7.48 13.48
C ARG A 181 8.13 -6.02 13.10
N VAL A 182 9.35 -5.55 13.39
CA VAL A 182 9.79 -4.18 13.09
C VAL A 182 9.81 -3.92 11.58
N LEU A 183 10.29 -4.87 10.79
CA LEU A 183 10.33 -4.77 9.33
C LEU A 183 8.93 -4.59 8.74
N ILE A 184 7.95 -5.39 9.18
CA ILE A 184 6.60 -5.32 8.62
C ILE A 184 5.90 -4.03 9.02
N ALA A 185 6.05 -3.58 10.27
CA ALA A 185 5.58 -2.27 10.70
C ALA A 185 6.20 -1.13 9.86
N THR A 186 7.50 -1.21 9.57
CA THR A 186 8.21 -0.25 8.71
C THR A 186 7.69 -0.28 7.27
N MET A 187 7.47 -1.47 6.70
CA MET A 187 6.89 -1.63 5.36
C MET A 187 5.50 -1.02 5.27
N TYR A 188 4.65 -1.25 6.28
CA TYR A 188 3.32 -0.65 6.36
C TYR A 188 3.41 0.88 6.37
N ARG A 189 4.22 1.47 7.26
CA ARG A 189 4.47 2.92 7.32
C ARG A 189 4.89 3.49 5.97
N ASN A 190 5.83 2.84 5.29
CA ASN A 190 6.29 3.29 3.98
C ASN A 190 5.18 3.21 2.92
N LYS A 191 4.34 2.18 2.97
CA LYS A 191 3.19 2.06 2.06
C LYS A 191 2.13 3.13 2.30
N LEU A 192 1.89 3.54 3.54
CA LEU A 192 1.01 4.70 3.80
C LEU A 192 1.53 5.98 3.13
N ARG A 193 2.85 6.23 3.17
CA ARG A 193 3.46 7.37 2.47
C ARG A 193 3.28 7.28 0.95
N GLU A 194 3.41 6.08 0.38
CA GLU A 194 3.15 5.84 -1.04
C GLU A 194 1.68 6.10 -1.41
N ILE A 195 0.74 5.67 -0.55
CA ILE A 195 -0.70 5.93 -0.73
C ILE A 195 -0.96 7.43 -0.77
N ILE A 196 -0.47 8.18 0.22
CA ILE A 196 -0.58 9.65 0.26
C ILE A 196 -0.03 10.26 -1.03
N SER A 197 1.19 9.89 -1.42
CA SER A 197 1.82 10.40 -2.64
C SER A 197 1.02 10.05 -3.89
N SER A 198 0.36 8.89 -3.92
CA SER A 198 -0.50 8.48 -5.03
C SER A 198 -1.77 9.32 -5.14
N ILE A 199 -2.42 9.57 -4.00
CA ILE A 199 -3.60 10.42 -3.92
C ILE A 199 -3.24 11.86 -4.28
N ASP A 200 -2.13 12.39 -3.78
CA ASP A 200 -1.65 13.74 -4.09
C ASP A 200 -1.34 13.91 -5.58
N ARG A 201 -0.75 12.90 -6.23
CA ARG A 201 -0.58 12.91 -7.69
C ARG A 201 -1.92 12.98 -8.43
N TYR A 202 -2.93 12.25 -7.97
CA TYR A 202 -4.27 12.28 -8.56
C TYR A 202 -4.91 13.66 -8.39
N ILE A 203 -4.89 14.24 -7.18
CA ILE A 203 -5.39 15.58 -6.88
C ILE A 203 -4.71 16.62 -7.79
N ASN A 204 -3.38 16.59 -7.85
CA ASN A 204 -2.61 17.55 -8.64
C ASN A 204 -2.85 17.42 -10.15
N ALA A 205 -2.99 16.20 -10.67
CA ALA A 205 -3.31 15.98 -12.07
C ALA A 205 -4.68 16.57 -12.44
N LYS A 206 -5.67 16.45 -11.55
CA LYS A 206 -6.99 17.07 -11.72
C LYS A 206 -6.96 18.59 -11.66
N GLY A 207 -6.24 19.17 -10.70
CA GLY A 207 -6.09 20.62 -10.60
C GLY A 207 -5.42 21.25 -11.84
N ARG A 208 -4.42 20.57 -12.41
CA ARG A 208 -3.79 20.99 -13.68
C ARG A 208 -4.75 20.92 -14.85
N GLY A 209 -5.49 19.82 -15.00
CA GLY A 209 -6.51 19.68 -16.05
C GLY A 209 -7.53 20.81 -16.02
N LEU A 210 -8.06 21.14 -14.82
CA LEU A 210 -8.99 22.27 -14.66
C LEU A 210 -8.37 23.61 -15.08
N THR A 211 -7.09 23.83 -14.77
CA THR A 211 -6.39 25.06 -15.15
C THR A 211 -6.21 25.17 -16.67
N ASP A 212 -5.90 24.04 -17.32
CA ASP A 212 -5.76 23.99 -18.78
C ASP A 212 -7.12 24.16 -19.48
N ASP A 213 -8.20 23.60 -18.93
CA ASP A 213 -9.57 23.80 -19.41
C ASP A 213 -10.01 25.27 -19.28
N ILE A 214 -9.73 25.92 -18.14
CA ILE A 214 -10.00 27.36 -17.95
C ILE A 214 -9.19 28.20 -18.94
N ARG A 215 -7.92 27.83 -19.19
CA ARG A 215 -7.08 28.53 -20.18
C ARG A 215 -7.64 28.36 -21.59
N PHE A 216 -8.09 27.17 -21.95
CA PHE A 216 -8.73 26.90 -23.22
C PHE A 216 -10.00 27.73 -23.41
N ILE A 217 -10.91 27.72 -22.42
CA ILE A 217 -12.15 28.53 -22.44
C ILE A 217 -11.83 30.03 -22.55
N ASN A 218 -10.88 30.54 -21.77
CA ASN A 218 -10.47 31.95 -21.86
C ASN A 218 -9.91 32.29 -23.24
N ASN A 219 -9.13 31.40 -23.84
CA ASN A 219 -8.61 31.59 -25.19
C ASN A 219 -9.73 31.55 -26.24
N GLU A 220 -10.68 30.62 -26.13
CA GLU A 220 -11.86 30.59 -27.02
C GLU A 220 -12.70 31.85 -26.89
N MET A 221 -13.02 32.28 -25.67
CA MET A 221 -13.77 33.53 -25.41
C MET A 221 -13.07 34.75 -25.99
N ASN A 222 -11.75 34.86 -25.81
CA ASN A 222 -10.94 35.95 -26.37
C ASN A 222 -10.87 35.92 -27.90
N THR A 223 -10.99 34.74 -28.51
CA THR A 223 -10.98 34.58 -29.98
C THR A 223 -12.37 34.86 -30.57
N SER A 224 -13.45 34.53 -29.85
CA SER A 224 -14.83 34.87 -30.23
C SER A 224 -15.21 36.33 -29.97
N GLY A 225 -14.47 37.05 -29.13
CA GLY A 225 -14.65 38.49 -28.89
C GLY A 225 -14.10 39.41 -30.00
N GLN A 226 -13.45 38.85 -31.04
CA GLN A 226 -12.93 39.61 -32.18
C GLN A 226 -13.80 39.52 -33.45
N TYR A 227 -15.00 38.93 -33.37
CA TYR A 227 -15.93 38.86 -34.51
C TYR A 227 -17.30 39.44 -34.15
N GLN A 228 -17.37 40.74 -33.84
CA GLN A 228 -18.61 41.49 -34.00
C GLN A 228 -18.42 43.01 -34.08
N GLU A 229 -17.68 43.46 -35.10
CA GLU A 229 -18.00 44.71 -35.81
C GLU A 229 -17.71 44.47 -37.29
N LEU A 230 -18.69 43.93 -38.01
CA LEU A 230 -18.81 44.15 -39.45
C LEU A 230 -20.17 44.81 -39.67
N GLU A 231 -20.08 45.94 -40.38
CA GLU A 231 -21.09 46.94 -40.72
C GLU A 231 -22.50 46.43 -41.04
#